data_AF-A0A2D4FRP8-F1
#
_entry.id   AF-A0A2D4FRP8-F1
#
_cell.length_a   1.000
_cell.length_b   1.000
_cell.length_c   1.000
_cell.angle_alpha   90.00
_cell.angle_beta   90.00
_cell.angle_gamma   90.00
#
_symmetry.space_group_name_H-M   'P 1'
#
loop_
_entity.id
_entity.type
_entity.pdbx_description
1 polymer ?
#
loop_
_entity_poly.entity_id
_entity_poly.type
_entity_poly.pdbx_seq_one_letter_code
_entity_poly.pdbx_strand_id
1 'polypeptide(L)'
;MIHLQTLQNYLRLVEQYRNIIFHGPEGSLQDYVAYQIALCLKHKQLAAGFCCDIVKVKIDADLSKKQLADIFINSGCLIPVKQPSMSNRVIIILENLEKVSLSELLGEFLQPLENRGLDNLYTVK
;
A
#
# COMPACT_ATOMS: atom_id res chain seq x y z
N MET A 1 20.75 1.37 -10.25
CA MET A 1 19.69 1.88 -11.16
C MET A 1 18.87 0.68 -11.62
N ILE A 2 17.53 0.75 -11.56
CA ILE A 2 16.65 -0.38 -11.94
C ILE A 2 16.54 -0.41 -13.46
N HIS A 3 16.68 -1.58 -14.07
CA HIS A 3 16.52 -1.73 -15.52
C HIS A 3 15.08 -1.41 -15.94
N LEU A 4 14.89 -0.67 -17.04
CA LEU A 4 13.58 -0.15 -17.46
C LEU A 4 12.52 -1.25 -17.61
N GLN A 5 12.89 -2.37 -18.25
CA GLN A 5 11.99 -3.52 -18.42
C GLN A 5 11.50 -4.07 -17.08
N THR A 6 12.39 -4.15 -16.10
CA THR A 6 12.07 -4.65 -14.76
C THR A 6 11.09 -3.72 -14.06
N LEU A 7 11.33 -2.40 -14.14
CA LEU A 7 10.41 -1.40 -13.59
C LEU A 7 9.03 -1.48 -14.24
N GLN A 8 8.96 -1.61 -15.56
CA GLN A 8 7.69 -1.77 -16.29
C GLN A 8 6.94 -3.03 -15.88
N ASN A 9 7.66 -4.15 -15.68
CA ASN A 9 7.06 -5.39 -15.20
C ASN A 9 6.45 -5.22 -13.81
N TYR A 10 7.15 -4.56 -12.89
CA TYR A 10 6.61 -4.28 -11.56
C TYR A 10 5.39 -3.36 -11.62
N LEU A 11 5.43 -2.30 -12.43
CA LEU A 11 4.28 -1.40 -12.61
C LEU A 11 3.06 -2.16 -13.11
N ARG A 12 3.24 -3.05 -14.10
CA ARG A 12 2.17 -3.92 -14.61
C ARG A 12 1.57 -4.78 -13.49
N LEU A 13 2.41 -5.38 -12.65
CA LEU A 13 1.93 -6.17 -11.52
C LEU A 13 1.14 -5.32 -10.54
N VAL A 14 1.63 -4.11 -10.17
CA VAL A 14 0.93 -3.28 -9.18
C VAL A 14 -0.44 -2.85 -9.71
N GLU A 15 -0.53 -2.55 -11.01
CA GLU A 15 -1.79 -2.17 -11.64
C GLU A 15 -2.80 -3.33 -11.66
N GLN A 16 -2.32 -4.56 -11.87
CA GLN A 16 -3.15 -5.76 -11.92
C GLN A 16 -3.59 -6.22 -10.53
N TYR A 17 -2.67 -6.33 -9.58
CA TYR A 17 -2.91 -6.97 -8.27
C TYR A 17 -3.21 -5.98 -7.15
N ARG A 18 -2.92 -4.69 -7.35
CA ARG A 18 -3.11 -3.57 -6.39
C ARG A 18 -2.30 -3.64 -5.10
N ASN A 19 -1.95 -4.83 -4.62
CA ASN A 19 -1.08 -5.08 -3.48
C ASN A 19 0.04 -6.03 -3.94
N ILE A 20 1.29 -5.72 -3.56
CA ILE A 20 2.46 -6.53 -3.90
C ILE A 20 3.38 -6.57 -2.69
N ILE A 21 3.96 -7.74 -2.44
CA ILE A 21 4.99 -7.93 -1.44
C ILE A 21 6.33 -8.14 -2.16
N PHE A 22 7.30 -7.30 -1.84
CA PHE A 22 8.68 -7.50 -2.27
C PHE A 22 9.40 -8.31 -1.18
N HIS A 23 9.89 -9.48 -1.55
CA HIS A 23 10.66 -10.36 -0.66
C HIS A 23 12.04 -10.61 -1.25
N GLY A 24 13.03 -10.83 -0.38
CA GLY A 24 14.39 -11.16 -0.78
C GLY A 24 15.37 -11.05 0.39
N PRO A 25 16.65 -11.38 0.19
CA PRO A 25 17.69 -11.20 1.20
C PRO A 25 17.84 -9.74 1.62
N GLU A 26 18.29 -9.52 2.85
CA GLU A 26 18.70 -8.19 3.33
C GLU A 26 19.76 -7.58 2.39
N GLY A 27 19.67 -6.28 2.13
CA GLY A 27 20.57 -5.58 1.21
C GLY A 27 20.19 -5.68 -0.27
N SER A 28 19.11 -6.38 -0.62
CA SER A 28 18.63 -6.49 -2.02
C SER A 28 17.84 -5.27 -2.51
N LEU A 29 17.87 -4.17 -1.76
CA LEU A 29 17.27 -2.87 -2.13
C LEU A 29 15.75 -2.90 -2.36
N GLN A 30 15.03 -3.82 -1.72
CA GLN A 30 13.57 -3.96 -1.84
C GLN A 30 12.86 -2.63 -1.53
N ASP A 31 13.24 -1.95 -0.44
CA ASP A 31 12.67 -0.66 -0.03
C ASP A 31 12.88 0.42 -1.10
N TYR A 32 14.08 0.44 -1.68
CA TYR A 32 14.40 1.36 -2.78
C TYR A 32 13.53 1.06 -4.00
N VAL A 33 13.42 -0.21 -4.39
CA VAL A 33 12.60 -0.65 -5.53
C VAL A 33 11.13 -0.29 -5.31
N ALA A 34 10.55 -0.63 -4.16
CA ALA A 34 9.18 -0.30 -3.80
C ALA A 34 8.93 1.22 -3.86
N TYR A 35 9.87 2.03 -3.37
CA TYR A 35 9.76 3.47 -3.42
C TYR A 35 9.85 4.04 -4.84
N GLN A 36 10.75 3.52 -5.69
CA GLN A 36 10.84 3.94 -7.10
C GLN A 36 9.55 3.62 -7.87
N ILE A 37 8.96 2.46 -7.63
CA ILE A 37 7.68 2.07 -8.23
C ILE A 37 6.57 3.00 -7.75
N ALA A 38 6.52 3.32 -6.45
CA ALA A 38 5.55 4.25 -5.89
C ALA A 38 5.68 5.66 -6.49
N LEU A 39 6.92 6.14 -6.70
CA LEU A 39 7.16 7.41 -7.40
C LEU A 39 6.63 7.35 -8.84
N CYS A 40 6.93 6.30 -9.60
CA CYS A 40 6.41 6.15 -10.97
C CYS A 40 4.87 6.15 -11.00
N LEU A 41 4.23 5.43 -10.08
CA LEU A 41 2.76 5.42 -9.97
C LEU A 41 2.21 6.80 -9.59
N LYS A 42 2.82 7.50 -8.63
CA LYS A 42 2.43 8.87 -8.27
C LYS A 42 2.49 9.80 -9.48
N HIS A 43 3.58 9.78 -10.25
CA HIS A 43 3.69 10.58 -11.48
C HIS A 43 2.60 10.21 -12.50
N LYS A 44 2.28 8.92 -12.66
CA LYS A 44 1.21 8.47 -13.56
C LYS A 44 -0.16 8.97 -13.11
N GLN A 45 -0.46 8.95 -11.80
CA GLN A 45 -1.71 9.49 -11.26
C GLN A 45 -1.81 11.01 -11.44
N LEU A 46 -0.72 11.74 -11.17
CA LEU A 46 -0.65 13.19 -11.37
C LEU A 46 -0.86 13.56 -12.84
N ALA A 47 -0.23 12.83 -13.77
CA ALA A 47 -0.42 13.02 -15.21
C ALA A 47 -1.87 12.73 -15.67
N ALA A 48 -2.58 11.87 -14.95
CA ALA A 48 -4.00 11.59 -15.18
C ALA A 48 -4.96 12.58 -14.46
N GLY A 49 -4.43 13.62 -13.80
CA GLY A 49 -5.21 14.66 -13.12
C GLY A 49 -5.66 14.30 -11.70
N PHE A 50 -5.17 13.20 -11.13
CA PHE A 50 -5.46 12.81 -9.75
C PHE A 50 -4.38 13.34 -8.80
N CYS A 51 -4.78 13.77 -7.59
CA CYS A 51 -3.83 13.93 -6.50
C CYS A 51 -3.36 12.56 -6.01
N CYS A 52 -2.07 12.41 -5.71
CA CYS A 52 -1.54 11.14 -5.22
C CYS A 52 -0.45 11.30 -4.16
N ASP A 53 -0.67 10.68 -3.00
CA ASP A 53 0.27 10.68 -1.88
C ASP A 53 0.89 9.31 -1.65
N ILE A 54 2.15 9.31 -1.19
CA ILE A 54 2.90 8.12 -0.82
C ILE A 54 3.07 8.16 0.70
N VAL A 55 2.52 7.16 1.38
CA VAL A 55 2.63 7.00 2.83
C VAL A 55 3.53 5.81 3.11
N LYS A 56 4.63 6.05 3.83
CA LYS A 56 5.53 5.00 4.30
C LYS A 56 5.22 4.67 5.75
N VAL A 57 5.10 3.39 6.05
CA VAL A 57 4.87 2.88 7.40
C VAL A 57 5.95 1.86 7.70
N LYS A 58 6.80 2.18 8.67
CA LYS A 58 7.78 1.22 9.18
C LYS A 58 7.09 0.31 10.18
N ILE A 59 7.13 -0.98 9.92
CA ILE A 59 6.60 -1.99 10.83
C ILE A 59 7.68 -2.33 11.86
N ASP A 60 7.28 -2.33 13.12
CA ASP A 60 8.06 -2.78 14.26
C ASP A 60 7.16 -3.60 15.20
N ALA A 61 7.74 -4.14 16.27
CA ALA A 61 7.03 -4.98 17.22
C ALA A 61 5.99 -4.22 18.06
N ASP A 62 6.08 -2.89 18.11
CA ASP A 62 5.21 -2.04 18.92
C ASP A 62 3.99 -1.54 18.11
N LEU A 63 4.05 -1.61 16.77
CA LEU A 63 2.95 -1.23 15.90
C LEU A 63 1.76 -2.17 16.06
N SER A 64 0.72 -1.67 16.71
CA SER A 64 -0.55 -2.38 16.88
C SER A 64 -1.42 -2.33 15.61
N LYS A 65 -2.33 -3.30 15.49
CA LYS A 65 -3.34 -3.33 14.41
C LYS A 65 -4.20 -2.07 14.39
N LYS A 66 -4.53 -1.52 15.56
CA LYS A 66 -5.34 -0.30 15.68
C LYS A 66 -4.62 0.90 15.10
N GLN A 67 -3.33 1.06 15.40
CA GLN A 67 -2.51 2.10 14.79
C GLN A 67 -2.42 1.93 13.27
N LEU A 68 -2.29 0.70 12.76
CA LEU A 68 -2.31 0.46 11.31
C LEU A 68 -3.67 0.84 10.68
N ALA A 69 -4.78 0.50 11.33
CA ALA A 69 -6.12 0.90 10.90
C ALA A 69 -6.25 2.43 10.84
N ASP A 70 -5.80 3.12 11.90
CA ASP A 70 -5.83 4.59 11.98
C ASP A 70 -4.99 5.21 10.86
N ILE A 71 -3.81 4.66 10.56
CA ILE A 71 -2.98 5.11 9.43
C ILE A 71 -3.72 4.91 8.11
N PHE A 72 -4.34 3.75 7.90
CA PHE A 72 -5.10 3.48 6.68
C PHE A 72 -6.30 4.41 6.51
N ILE A 73 -6.99 4.76 7.61
CA ILE A 73 -8.10 5.71 7.59
C ILE A 73 -7.61 7.13 7.29
N ASN A 74 -6.62 7.60 8.06
CA ASN A 74 -6.12 8.97 7.94
C ASN A 74 -5.42 9.25 6.60
N SER A 75 -4.86 8.21 5.97
CA SER A 75 -4.25 8.29 4.64
C SER A 75 -5.26 8.16 3.49
N GLY A 76 -6.53 7.87 3.77
CA GLY A 76 -7.57 7.67 2.76
C GLY A 76 -7.50 6.31 2.04
N CYS A 77 -6.76 5.34 2.58
CA CYS A 77 -6.73 3.97 2.06
C CYS A 77 -8.00 3.19 2.46
N LEU A 78 -8.46 3.39 3.70
CA LEU A 78 -9.77 2.93 4.16
C LEU A 78 -10.65 4.16 4.33
N ILE A 79 -11.77 4.21 3.61
CA ILE A 79 -12.68 5.37 3.62
C ILE A 79 -13.88 5.02 4.51
N PRO A 80 -14.18 5.83 5.54
CA PRO A 80 -15.39 5.66 6.33
C PRO A 80 -16.65 5.72 5.45
N VAL A 81 -17.56 4.76 5.59
CA VAL A 81 -18.77 4.60 4.76
C VAL A 81 -19.63 5.87 4.67
N LYS A 82 -19.57 6.74 5.67
CA LYS A 82 -20.36 7.97 5.76
C LYS A 82 -19.69 9.19 5.10
N GLN A 83 -18.48 9.06 4.57
CA GLN A 83 -17.75 10.17 3.96
C GLN A 83 -17.74 10.05 2.43
N PRO A 84 -17.87 11.18 1.70
CA PRO A 84 -17.71 11.19 0.26
C PRO A 84 -16.30 10.73 -0.11
N SER A 85 -16.18 9.94 -1.18
CA SER A 85 -14.88 9.53 -1.68
C SER A 85 -14.09 10.76 -2.13
N MET A 86 -12.94 10.99 -1.50
CA MET A 86 -11.99 11.98 -1.97
C MET A 86 -11.39 11.50 -3.29
N SER A 87 -11.17 12.38 -4.25
CA SER A 87 -10.49 12.05 -5.53
C SER A 87 -8.99 11.74 -5.35
N ASN A 88 -8.48 11.80 -4.12
CA ASN A 88 -7.09 11.55 -3.79
C ASN A 88 -6.80 10.05 -3.85
N ARG A 89 -5.74 9.69 -4.58
CA ARG A 89 -5.17 8.35 -4.60
C ARG A 89 -4.09 8.26 -3.53
N VAL A 90 -3.99 7.13 -2.85
CA VAL A 90 -2.90 6.88 -1.91
C VAL A 90 -2.15 5.61 -2.28
N ILE A 91 -0.84 5.65 -2.11
CA ILE A 91 0.05 4.50 -2.20
C ILE A 91 0.66 4.29 -0.82
N ILE A 92 0.40 3.14 -0.21
CA ILE A 92 0.98 2.76 1.08
C ILE A 92 2.14 1.81 0.85
N ILE A 93 3.27 2.09 1.49
CA ILE A 93 4.44 1.21 1.54
C ILE A 93 4.61 0.76 2.99
N LEU A 94 4.50 -0.54 3.23
CA LEU A 94 4.80 -1.15 4.53
C LEU A 94 6.22 -1.71 4.49
N GLU A 95 7.11 -1.15 5.31
CA GLU A 95 8.53 -1.54 5.40
C GLU A 95 8.73 -2.50 6.59
N ASN A 96 9.69 -3.42 6.48
CA ASN A 96 10.00 -4.44 7.50
C ASN A 96 8.84 -5.39 7.87
N LEU A 97 8.06 -5.83 6.89
CA LEU A 97 6.96 -6.77 7.12
C LEU A 97 7.41 -8.08 7.79
N GLU A 98 8.68 -8.46 7.65
CA GLU A 98 9.28 -9.65 8.27
C GLU A 98 9.40 -9.58 9.79
N LYS A 99 9.26 -8.40 10.41
CA LYS A 99 9.38 -8.22 11.87
C LYS A 99 8.15 -8.63 12.65
N VAL A 100 7.04 -8.89 11.96
CA VAL A 100 5.77 -9.25 12.57
C VAL A 100 5.13 -10.41 11.82
N SER A 101 4.21 -11.11 12.47
CA SER A 101 3.38 -12.08 11.77
C SER A 101 2.40 -11.35 10.84
N LEU A 102 2.45 -11.65 9.54
CA LEU A 102 1.54 -11.07 8.54
C LEU A 102 0.08 -11.41 8.83
N SER A 103 -0.21 -12.62 9.30
CA SER A 103 -1.59 -13.03 9.64
C SER A 103 -2.10 -12.26 10.86
N GLU A 104 -1.22 -11.94 11.80
CA GLU A 104 -1.57 -11.11 12.94
C GLU A 104 -1.79 -9.66 12.51
N LEU A 105 -0.84 -9.04 11.81
CA LEU A 105 -0.94 -7.62 11.45
C LEU A 105 -2.03 -7.36 10.40
N LEU A 106 -2.03 -8.13 9.30
CA LEU A 106 -2.84 -7.88 8.11
C LEU A 106 -4.06 -8.79 7.98
N GLY A 107 -4.20 -9.84 8.79
CA GLY A 107 -5.20 -10.88 8.58
C GLY A 107 -6.63 -10.37 8.36
N GLU A 108 -7.08 -9.39 9.15
CA GLU A 108 -8.41 -8.80 8.99
C GLU A 108 -8.51 -7.82 7.81
N PHE A 109 -7.38 -7.25 7.38
CA PHE A 109 -7.30 -6.33 6.25
C PHE A 109 -7.15 -7.06 4.90
N LEU A 110 -6.79 -8.34 4.86
CA LEU A 110 -6.56 -9.06 3.60
C LEU A 110 -7.78 -9.04 2.68
N GLN A 111 -8.95 -9.40 3.21
CA GLN A 111 -10.20 -9.41 2.45
C GLN A 111 -10.53 -8.03 1.83
N PRO A 112 -10.56 -6.90 2.59
CA PRO A 112 -10.82 -5.59 2.00
C PRO A 112 -9.69 -5.04 1.12
N LEU A 113 -8.43 -5.47 1.32
CA LEU A 113 -7.32 -5.09 0.45
C LEU A 113 -7.40 -5.77 -0.91
N GLU A 114 -7.86 -7.02 -0.96
CA GLU A 114 -8.10 -7.78 -2.19
C GLU A 114 -9.36 -7.30 -2.93
N ASN A 115 -10.47 -7.17 -2.20
CA ASN A 115 -11.77 -6.84 -2.77
C ASN A 115 -12.14 -5.40 -2.43
N ARG A 116 -11.66 -4.44 -3.23
CA ARG A 116 -11.94 -3.01 -3.03
C ARG A 116 -13.31 -2.64 -3.61
N GLY A 117 -14.06 -1.78 -2.93
CA GLY A 117 -15.33 -1.24 -3.44
C GLY A 117 -16.38 -1.05 -2.36
N LEU A 118 -17.50 -0.41 -2.70
CA LEU A 118 -18.61 -0.16 -1.77
C LEU A 118 -19.30 -1.45 -1.31
N ASP A 119 -19.23 -2.50 -2.12
CA ASP A 119 -19.81 -3.81 -1.80
C ASP A 119 -18.96 -4.63 -0.81
N ASN A 120 -17.74 -4.18 -0.50
CA ASN A 120 -16.78 -4.88 0.34
C ASN A 120 -16.45 -4.04 1.58
N LEU A 121 -17.46 -3.85 2.43
CA LEU A 121 -17.32 -3.08 3.66
C LEU A 121 -16.48 -3.83 4.70
N TYR A 122 -15.60 -3.11 5.37
CA TYR A 122 -14.81 -3.61 6.49
C TYR A 122 -15.17 -2.87 7.78
N THR A 123 -15.24 -3.60 8.88
CA THR A 123 -15.45 -3.03 10.22
C THR A 123 -14.19 -3.25 11.04
N VAL A 124 -13.53 -2.15 11.43
CA VAL A 124 -12.40 -2.17 12.38
C VAL A 124 -12.95 -2.53 13.77
N LYS A 125 -12.37 -3.55 14.42
CA LYS A 125 -12.74 -4.00 15.77
C LYS A 125 -11.83 -3.43 16.86
#